data_AF-A0A964FFZ8-F1
#
_entry.id   AF-A0A964FFZ8-F1
#
_cell.length_a   1.000
_cell.length_b   1.000
_cell.length_c   1.000
_cell.angle_alpha   90.00
_cell.angle_beta   90.00
_cell.angle_gamma   90.00
#
_symmetry.space_group_name_H-M   'P 1'
#
loop_
_entity.id
_entity.type
_entity.pdbx_description
1 polymer ?
#
loop_
_entity_poly.entity_id
_entity_poly.type
_entity_poly.pdbx_seq_one_letter_code
_entity_poly.pdbx_strand_id
1 'polypeptide(L)'
;MEGRNGYLSQIHHNRRGLSSTRLKVATVIHNFALKRNDGTTAASRLFGQHFPDLFEYLVENIGELPQPRKSRKSSNPKTFTLPTVPS
;
A
#
# COMPACT_ATOMS: atom_id res chain seq x y z
N MET A 1 -7.82 -30.69 -1.64
CA MET A 1 -7.86 -29.89 -0.39
C MET A 1 -7.26 -28.48 -0.53
N GLU A 2 -6.50 -28.19 -1.59
CA GLU A 2 -5.80 -26.91 -1.77
C GLU A 2 -6.73 -25.71 -2.05
N GLY A 3 -7.74 -25.87 -2.92
CA GLY A 3 -8.68 -24.79 -3.27
C GLY A 3 -9.55 -24.30 -2.10
N ARG A 4 -9.98 -25.20 -1.21
CA ARG A 4 -10.76 -24.83 -0.02
C ARG A 4 -9.94 -24.03 0.97
N ASN A 5 -8.66 -24.38 1.15
CA ASN A 5 -7.75 -23.63 2.01
C ASN A 5 -7.40 -22.25 1.44
N GLY A 6 -7.28 -22.14 0.11
CA GLY A 6 -7.15 -20.85 -0.58
C GLY A 6 -8.38 -19.97 -0.39
N TYR A 7 -9.58 -20.51 -0.62
CA TYR A 7 -10.85 -19.80 -0.42
C TYR A 7 -11.06 -19.34 1.03
N LEU A 8 -10.82 -20.21 2.00
CA LEU A 8 -10.92 -19.87 3.43
C LEU A 8 -9.88 -18.80 3.81
N SER A 9 -8.65 -18.91 3.34
CA SER A 9 -7.61 -17.90 3.56
C SER A 9 -8.04 -16.54 3.00
N GLN A 10 -8.61 -16.51 1.80
CA GLN A 10 -9.08 -15.28 1.17
C GLN A 10 -10.25 -14.66 1.94
N ILE A 11 -11.22 -15.46 2.41
CA ILE A 11 -12.29 -15.00 3.30
C ILE A 11 -11.72 -14.42 4.59
N HIS A 12 -10.79 -15.12 5.26
CA HIS A 12 -10.18 -14.64 6.50
C HIS A 12 -9.37 -13.36 6.30
N HIS A 13 -8.67 -13.20 5.17
CA HIS A 13 -7.97 -11.97 4.82
C HIS A 13 -8.93 -10.82 4.52
N ASN A 14 -10.00 -11.07 3.77
CA ASN A 14 -10.98 -10.05 3.39
C ASN A 14 -11.87 -9.62 4.57
N ARG A 15 -12.12 -10.52 5.53
CA ARG A 15 -12.94 -10.25 6.72
C ARG A 15 -12.27 -9.39 7.80
N ARG A 16 -10.97 -9.09 7.70
CA ARG A 16 -10.26 -8.28 8.73
C ARG A 16 -10.68 -6.81 8.78
N GLY A 17 -11.60 -6.38 7.91
CA GLY A 17 -12.05 -5.00 7.84
C GLY A 17 -10.93 -4.03 7.42
N LEU A 18 -11.26 -2.74 7.38
CA LEU A 18 -10.25 -1.71 7.21
C LEU A 18 -9.62 -1.40 8.57
N SER A 19 -8.28 -1.37 8.61
CA SER A 19 -7.61 -0.79 9.77
C SER A 19 -8.03 0.67 9.92
N SER A 20 -7.97 1.20 11.15
CA SER A 20 -8.29 2.61 11.43
C SER A 20 -7.49 3.56 10.54
N THR A 21 -6.21 3.26 10.28
CA THR A 21 -5.36 4.02 9.35
C THR A 21 -5.89 3.98 7.93
N ARG A 22 -6.25 2.80 7.40
CA ARG A 22 -6.82 2.69 6.05
C ARG A 22 -8.14 3.43 5.93
N LEU A 23 -8.99 3.36 6.96
CA LEU A 23 -10.26 4.08 6.99
C LEU A 23 -10.03 5.60 6.94
N LYS A 24 -9.09 6.12 7.74
CA LYS A 24 -8.71 7.55 7.71
C LYS A 24 -8.22 7.98 6.32
N VAL A 25 -7.30 7.22 5.73
CA VAL A 25 -6.76 7.51 4.39
C VAL A 25 -7.86 7.48 3.33
N ALA A 26 -8.72 6.45 3.34
CA ALA A 26 -9.84 6.35 2.41
C ALA A 26 -10.83 7.52 2.57
N THR A 27 -11.05 7.99 3.80
CA THR A 27 -11.88 9.15 4.09
C THR A 27 -11.29 10.42 3.47
N VAL A 28 -9.98 10.64 3.60
CA VAL A 28 -9.29 11.79 2.99
C VAL A 28 -9.38 11.72 1.46
N ILE A 29 -9.08 10.58 0.86
CA ILE A 29 -9.15 10.39 -0.60
C ILE A 29 -10.57 10.64 -1.11
N HIS A 30 -11.58 10.08 -0.45
CA HIS A 30 -12.99 10.31 -0.82
C HIS A 30 -13.37 11.79 -0.78
N ASN A 31 -12.94 12.49 0.27
CA ASN A 31 -13.31 13.89 0.47
C ASN A 31 -12.59 14.85 -0.46
N PHE A 32 -11.31 14.61 -0.76
CA PHE A 32 -10.45 15.63 -1.40
C PHE A 32 -9.90 15.23 -2.77
N ALA A 33 -9.87 13.95 -3.15
CA ALA A 33 -9.34 13.52 -4.46
C ALA A 33 -10.43 13.09 -5.45
N LEU A 34 -11.49 12.42 -4.96
CA LEU A 34 -12.55 11.94 -5.85
C LEU A 34 -13.45 13.10 -6.31
N LYS A 35 -13.55 13.24 -7.64
CA LYS A 35 -14.37 14.25 -8.31
C LYS A 35 -15.60 13.61 -8.94
N ARG A 36 -16.73 14.31 -8.90
CA ARG A 36 -17.94 13.94 -9.67
C ARG A 36 -17.80 14.47 -11.10
N ASN A 37 -18.76 14.15 -11.96
CA ASN A 37 -18.85 14.65 -13.33
C ASN A 37 -18.83 16.19 -13.45
N ASP A 38 -19.25 16.90 -12.40
CA ASP A 38 -19.20 18.37 -12.32
C ASP A 38 -17.84 18.91 -11.84
N GLY A 39 -16.85 18.04 -11.62
CA GLY A 39 -15.51 18.38 -11.16
C GLY A 39 -15.38 18.63 -9.65
N THR A 40 -16.47 18.64 -8.89
CA THR A 40 -16.44 18.95 -7.45
C THR A 40 -16.09 17.74 -6.59
N THR A 41 -15.36 17.96 -5.50
CA THR A 41 -15.07 16.94 -4.48
C THR A 41 -16.16 16.92 -3.40
N ALA A 42 -16.22 15.86 -2.60
CA ALA A 42 -17.20 15.77 -1.51
C ALA A 42 -16.96 16.84 -0.43
N ALA A 43 -15.69 17.15 -0.11
CA ALA A 43 -15.34 18.24 0.79
C ALA A 43 -15.82 19.59 0.26
N SER A 44 -15.61 19.89 -1.02
CA SER A 44 -16.03 21.19 -1.57
C SER A 44 -17.53 21.41 -1.47
N ARG A 45 -18.33 20.36 -1.66
CA ARG A 45 -19.79 20.41 -1.49
C ARG A 45 -20.21 20.54 -0.03
N LEU A 46 -19.54 19.83 0.88
CA LEU A 46 -19.84 19.86 2.30
C LEU A 46 -19.53 21.22 2.94
N PHE A 47 -18.41 21.84 2.55
CA PHE A 47 -17.94 23.09 3.13
C PHE A 47 -18.25 24.33 2.30
N GLY A 48 -18.78 24.17 1.08
CA GLY A 48 -19.13 25.30 0.20
C GLY A 48 -17.94 26.10 -0.32
N GLN A 49 -16.74 25.50 -0.35
CA GLN A 49 -15.50 26.17 -0.78
C GLN A 49 -14.60 25.25 -1.60
N HIS A 50 -13.67 25.82 -2.34
CA HIS A 50 -12.67 25.04 -3.08
C HIS A 50 -11.49 24.66 -2.19
N PHE A 51 -10.92 23.47 -2.39
CA PHE A 51 -9.72 23.00 -1.71
C PHE A 51 -8.59 22.79 -2.71
N PRO A 52 -7.32 22.93 -2.30
CA PRO A 52 -6.19 22.59 -3.16
C PRO A 52 -6.24 21.12 -3.59
N ASP A 53 -5.57 20.80 -4.70
CA ASP A 53 -5.44 19.42 -5.13
C ASP A 53 -4.72 18.60 -4.06
N LEU A 54 -5.29 17.44 -3.71
CA LEU A 54 -4.76 16.61 -2.62
C LEU A 54 -3.33 16.15 -2.88
N PHE A 55 -3.00 15.78 -4.11
CA PHE A 55 -1.68 15.23 -4.42
C PHE A 55 -0.62 16.33 -4.40
N GLU A 56 -0.90 17.49 -4.99
CA GLU A 56 0.00 18.64 -4.95
C GLU A 56 0.24 19.09 -3.51
N TYR A 57 -0.83 19.21 -2.70
CA TYR A 57 -0.71 19.53 -1.28
C TYR A 57 0.16 18.52 -0.54
N LEU A 58 0.03 17.22 -0.82
CA LEU A 58 0.86 16.19 -0.18
C LEU A 58 2.32 16.30 -0.60
N VAL A 59 2.62 16.56 -1.86
CA VAL A 59 4.01 16.70 -2.33
C VAL A 59 4.69 17.89 -1.67
N GLU A 60 3.98 19.00 -1.48
CA GLU A 60 4.51 20.19 -0.80
C GLU A 60 4.71 19.99 0.71
N ASN A 61 3.91 19.11 1.33
CA ASN A 61 3.86 18.97 2.80
C ASN A 61 4.42 17.65 3.33
N ILE A 62 4.81 16.71 2.45
CA ILE A 62 5.43 15.46 2.89
C ILE A 62 6.84 15.76 3.38
N GLY A 63 7.17 15.27 4.58
CA GLY A 63 8.53 15.36 5.11
C GLY A 63 9.51 14.49 4.34
N GLU A 64 10.74 14.40 4.84
CA GLU A 64 11.76 13.52 4.26
C GLU A 64 11.25 12.07 4.16
N LEU A 65 11.34 11.51 2.95
CA LEU A 65 10.97 10.13 2.71
C LEU A 65 12.01 9.17 3.33
N PRO A 66 11.56 8.01 3.84
CA PRO A 66 12.48 7.02 4.37
C PRO A 66 13.45 6.55 3.28
N GLN A 67 14.71 6.39 3.67
CA GLN A 67 15.75 5.89 2.77
C GLN A 67 15.39 4.48 2.27
N PRO A 68 15.78 4.13 1.03
CA PRO A 68 15.60 2.79 0.50
C PRO A 68 16.14 1.73 1.47
N ARG A 69 15.45 0.60 1.57
CA ARG A 69 15.95 -0.55 2.35
C ARG A 69 17.34 -0.91 1.85
N LYS A 70 18.35 -0.84 2.73
CA LYS A 70 19.69 -1.34 2.41
C LYS A 70 19.60 -2.83 2.11
N SER A 71 20.01 -3.21 0.90
CA SER A 71 20.10 -4.62 0.53
C SER A 71 21.03 -5.34 1.51
N ARG A 72 20.65 -6.54 1.94
CA ARG A 72 21.57 -7.42 2.67
C ARG A 72 22.64 -7.83 1.67
N LYS A 73 23.91 -7.55 1.98
CA LYS A 73 25.03 -8.07 1.19
C LYS A 73 24.83 -9.58 1.03
N SER A 74 24.97 -10.08 -0.20
CA SER A 74 25.03 -11.50 -0.49
C SER A 74 26.00 -12.15 0.50
N SER A 75 25.51 -13.06 1.33
CA SER A 75 26.40 -13.95 2.06
C SER A 75 27.07 -14.85 1.04
N ASN A 76 28.40 -14.98 1.07
CA ASN A 76 29.09 -15.93 0.20
C ASN A 76 28.37 -17.28 0.27
N PRO A 77 27.83 -17.79 -0.85
CA PRO A 77 27.16 -19.08 -0.84
C PRO A 77 28.18 -20.10 -0.38
N LYS A 78 27.84 -20.90 0.64
CA LYS A 78 28.65 -22.08 0.98
C LYS A 78 28.52 -23.02 -0.21
N THR A 79 29.57 -23.10 -1.02
CA THR A 79 29.64 -24.04 -2.14
C THR A 79 29.55 -25.45 -1.55
N PHE A 80 28.46 -26.16 -1.85
CA PHE A 80 28.38 -27.59 -1.56
C PHE A 80 29.28 -28.31 -2.56
N THR A 81 30.52 -28.61 -2.18
CA THR A 81 31.38 -29.51 -2.95
C THR A 81 30.83 -30.92 -2.79
N LEU A 82 30.29 -31.50 -3.87
CA LEU A 82 29.97 -32.92 -3.89
C LEU A 82 31.28 -33.73 -3.81
N PRO A 83 31.35 -34.79 -3.00
CA PRO A 83 32.51 -35.68 -3.03
C PRO A 83 32.54 -36.39 -4.39
N THR A 84 33.56 -36.10 -5.19
CA THR A 84 33.80 -36.81 -6.45
C THR A 84 34.06 -38.29 -6.15
N VAL A 85 33.28 -39.18 -6.79
CA VAL A 85 33.50 -40.62 -6.73
C VAL A 85 34.71 -40.96 -7.61
N PRO A 86 35.73 -41.69 -7.12
CA PRO A 86 36.87 -42.08 -7.93
C PRO A 86 36.48 -43.15 -8.95
N SER A 87 37.08 -43.04 -10.15
CA SER A 87 36.94 -43.96 -11.29
C SER A 87 37.48 -45.36 -11.01
#